data_AF-A0A7C1W900-F1
#
_entry.id   AF-A0A7C1W900-F1
#
_cell.length_a   1.000
_cell.length_b   1.000
_cell.length_c   1.000
_cell.angle_alpha   90.00
_cell.angle_beta   90.00
_cell.angle_gamma   90.00
#
_symmetry.space_group_name_H-M   'P 1'
#
loop_
_entity.id
_entity.type
_entity.pdbx_description
1 polymer ?
#
loop_
_entity_poly.entity_id
_entity_poly.type
_entity_poly.pdbx_seq_one_letter_code
_entity_poly.pdbx_strand_id
1 'polypeptide(L)'
;MKKFISKITYSILTGKDYRIYVLATINKRFIDKVQELTSEIFRYKRKGDNWLEKLLDDTYKKKGKTNKFKLLWFGGLNDKTVKNMTGGTSKKEVCLDLGKKNIEALKLLLKEFESGKNLYQIKIIIRKDNEQVELDNIESLFFVNIVSAMKLTIQGGAWSEVGKKTEKGLLFTIFQLLKVPEDDYVLIFDEMKKKGLVENREIDAIVFNKDKEPLTVELKLLGIGNPEIGDEALARKVDLFLIDRLTDMMKRESEKIGVKVIEFRQEDPLMEIYKFFILKNVNCSPPRRMSSKQLEERINQIIDSWRESKEELKIIKTLKEWTK
;
A
#
# COMPACT_ATOMS: atom_id res chain seq x y z
N MET A 1 8.28 8.44 -7.01
CA MET A 1 7.43 8.13 -5.84
C MET A 1 7.06 9.40 -5.07
N LYS A 2 8.01 10.23 -4.62
CA LYS A 2 7.72 11.51 -3.93
C LYS A 2 6.72 12.43 -4.67
N LYS A 3 6.93 12.67 -5.97
CA LYS A 3 5.99 13.42 -6.83
C LYS A 3 4.56 12.85 -6.83
N PHE A 4 4.41 11.53 -6.68
CA PHE A 4 3.09 10.89 -6.60
C PHE A 4 2.46 11.08 -5.21
N ILE A 5 3.25 10.93 -4.14
CA ILE A 5 2.79 11.18 -2.77
C ILE A 5 2.29 12.62 -2.64
N SER A 6 3.05 13.60 -3.14
CA SER A 6 2.64 15.00 -3.13
C SER A 6 1.30 15.25 -3.84
N LYS A 7 1.10 14.66 -5.03
CA LYS A 7 -0.20 14.75 -5.75
C LYS A 7 -1.35 14.11 -4.98
N ILE A 8 -1.09 12.98 -4.33
CA ILE A 8 -2.08 12.29 -3.49
C ILE A 8 -2.41 13.14 -2.27
N THR A 9 -1.41 13.63 -1.53
CA THR A 9 -1.57 14.54 -0.38
C THR A 9 -2.35 15.80 -0.75
N TYR A 10 -2.01 16.43 -1.87
CA TYR A 10 -2.75 17.59 -2.38
C TYR A 10 -4.22 17.25 -2.70
N SER A 11 -4.46 16.11 -3.34
CA SER A 11 -5.82 15.68 -3.67
C SER A 11 -6.64 15.45 -2.40
N ILE A 12 -6.06 14.78 -1.40
CA ILE A 12 -6.70 14.52 -0.11
C ILE A 12 -7.03 15.83 0.62
N LEU A 13 -6.06 16.73 0.78
CA LEU A 13 -6.25 18.01 1.48
C LEU A 13 -7.21 18.97 0.77
N THR A 14 -7.54 18.71 -0.50
CA THR A 14 -8.51 19.49 -1.29
C THR A 14 -9.82 18.74 -1.56
N GLY A 15 -10.06 17.62 -0.87
CA GLY A 15 -11.29 16.82 -1.00
C GLY A 15 -11.44 16.10 -2.35
N LYS A 16 -10.39 16.04 -3.17
CA LYS A 16 -10.38 15.39 -4.48
C LYS A 16 -10.02 13.92 -4.38
N ASP A 17 -10.48 13.15 -5.37
CA ASP A 17 -10.15 11.73 -5.43
C ASP A 17 -8.69 11.51 -5.86
N TYR A 18 -7.93 10.82 -5.02
CA TYR A 18 -6.52 10.49 -5.24
C TYR A 18 -6.32 9.08 -5.85
N ARG A 19 -7.36 8.25 -5.92
CA ARG A 19 -7.26 6.83 -6.33
C ARG A 19 -6.76 6.66 -7.74
N ILE A 20 -7.00 7.61 -8.64
CA ILE A 20 -6.49 7.58 -10.01
C ILE A 20 -4.95 7.51 -10.06
N TYR A 21 -4.27 8.17 -9.11
CA TYR A 21 -2.81 8.13 -9.01
C TYR A 21 -2.30 6.76 -8.49
N VAL A 22 -3.06 6.14 -7.60
CA VAL A 22 -2.77 4.78 -7.12
C VAL A 22 -2.97 3.76 -8.25
N LEU A 23 -4.08 3.87 -9.00
CA LEU A 23 -4.37 3.03 -10.16
C LEU A 23 -3.29 3.17 -11.25
N ALA A 24 -2.83 4.39 -11.52
CA ALA A 24 -1.72 4.62 -12.45
C ALA A 24 -0.43 3.90 -12.00
N THR A 25 -0.12 3.94 -10.70
CA THR A 25 1.03 3.23 -10.12
C THR A 25 0.89 1.71 -10.26
N ILE A 26 -0.30 1.18 -9.97
CA ILE A 26 -0.64 -0.24 -10.15
C ILE A 26 -0.47 -0.66 -11.61
N ASN A 27 -1.02 0.12 -12.54
CA ASN A 27 -1.01 -0.21 -13.95
C ASN A 27 0.40 -0.17 -14.54
N LYS A 28 1.22 0.82 -14.15
CA LYS A 28 2.63 0.86 -14.56
C LYS A 28 3.40 -0.35 -14.07
N ARG A 29 3.30 -0.69 -12.77
CA ARG A 29 3.95 -1.87 -12.19
C ARG A 29 3.49 -3.16 -12.85
N PHE A 30 2.20 -3.27 -13.15
CA PHE A 30 1.63 -4.42 -13.83
C PHE A 30 2.21 -4.58 -15.24
N ILE A 31 2.20 -3.51 -16.05
CA ILE A 31 2.77 -3.53 -17.41
C ILE A 31 4.24 -3.95 -17.37
N ASP A 32 5.03 -3.35 -16.47
CA ASP A 32 6.47 -3.67 -16.34
C ASP A 32 6.68 -5.16 -16.02
N LYS A 33 5.85 -5.73 -15.14
CA LYS A 33 5.96 -7.14 -14.77
C LYS A 33 5.45 -8.09 -15.83
N VAL A 34 4.38 -7.74 -16.56
CA VAL A 34 3.93 -8.52 -17.73
C VAL A 34 5.03 -8.53 -18.80
N GLN A 35 5.67 -7.40 -19.08
CA GLN A 35 6.79 -7.34 -20.02
C GLN A 35 7.97 -8.22 -19.60
N GLU A 36 8.32 -8.24 -18.31
CA GLU A 36 9.34 -9.17 -17.78
C GLU A 36 8.94 -10.63 -18.03
N LEU A 37 7.73 -11.04 -17.68
CA LEU A 37 7.22 -12.41 -17.89
C LEU A 37 7.23 -12.79 -19.38
N THR A 38 6.65 -11.95 -20.22
CA THR A 38 6.58 -12.15 -21.67
C THR A 38 7.98 -12.30 -22.26
N SER A 39 8.95 -11.49 -21.80
CA SER A 39 10.34 -11.64 -22.23
C SER A 39 10.99 -12.94 -21.75
N GLU A 40 10.67 -13.44 -20.54
CA GLU A 40 11.20 -14.73 -20.05
C GLU A 40 10.64 -15.88 -20.89
N ILE A 41 9.31 -15.93 -21.11
CA ILE A 41 8.65 -16.96 -21.92
C ILE A 41 9.15 -16.98 -23.35
N PHE A 42 9.30 -15.81 -23.98
CA PHE A 42 9.82 -15.69 -25.35
C PHE A 42 11.18 -16.39 -25.50
N ARG A 43 12.09 -16.20 -24.53
CA ARG A 43 13.42 -16.82 -24.55
C ARG A 43 13.37 -18.33 -24.40
N TYR A 44 12.49 -18.87 -23.55
CA TYR A 44 12.33 -20.32 -23.42
C TYR A 44 11.73 -20.93 -24.69
N LYS A 45 10.66 -20.35 -25.25
CA LYS A 45 10.05 -20.84 -26.51
C LYS A 45 11.03 -20.83 -27.66
N ARG A 46 11.87 -19.78 -27.79
CA ARG A 46 12.92 -19.73 -28.81
C ARG A 46 13.96 -20.84 -28.72
N LYS A 47 14.21 -21.36 -27.51
CA LYS A 47 15.16 -22.47 -27.29
C LYS A 47 14.51 -23.85 -27.47
N GLY A 48 13.19 -23.92 -27.69
CA GLY A 48 12.45 -25.18 -27.70
C GLY A 48 12.27 -25.78 -26.31
N ASP A 49 12.40 -24.97 -25.25
CA ASP A 49 12.28 -25.43 -23.87
C ASP A 49 10.81 -25.54 -23.41
N ASN A 50 10.50 -26.50 -22.53
CA ASN A 50 9.25 -26.50 -21.75
C ASN A 50 9.29 -25.37 -20.70
N TRP A 51 8.84 -24.18 -21.10
CA TRP A 51 8.90 -23.00 -20.25
C TRP A 51 8.05 -23.15 -18.99
N LEU A 52 6.91 -23.84 -19.05
CA LEU A 52 5.97 -23.92 -17.93
C LEU A 52 6.62 -24.59 -16.70
N GLU A 53 7.39 -25.65 -16.92
CA GLU A 53 8.14 -26.34 -15.86
C GLU A 53 9.45 -25.63 -15.52
N LYS A 54 10.23 -25.24 -16.54
CA LYS A 54 11.56 -24.63 -16.33
C LYS A 54 11.49 -23.28 -15.63
N LEU A 55 10.47 -22.47 -15.91
CA LEU A 55 10.33 -21.12 -15.34
C LEU A 55 10.25 -21.16 -13.81
N LEU A 56 9.54 -22.13 -13.23
CA LEU A 56 9.46 -22.33 -11.78
C LEU A 56 10.78 -22.78 -11.18
N ASP A 57 11.39 -23.83 -11.73
CA ASP A 57 12.63 -24.41 -11.20
C ASP A 57 13.80 -23.43 -11.32
N ASP A 58 13.91 -22.71 -12.43
CA ASP A 58 14.96 -21.72 -12.62
C ASP A 58 14.75 -20.50 -11.71
N THR A 59 13.50 -20.09 -11.48
CA THR A 59 13.19 -19.02 -10.50
C THR A 59 13.49 -19.45 -9.08
N TYR A 60 13.28 -20.73 -8.77
CA TYR A 60 13.65 -21.31 -7.49
C TYR A 60 15.18 -21.31 -7.26
N LYS A 61 16.00 -21.45 -8.30
CA LYS A 61 17.46 -21.37 -8.18
C LYS A 61 18.00 -19.95 -8.01
N LYS A 62 17.29 -18.92 -8.53
CA LYS A 62 17.71 -17.51 -8.43
C LYS A 62 17.69 -16.98 -6.99
N LYS A 63 18.74 -16.28 -6.56
CA LYS A 63 18.80 -15.57 -5.27
C LYS A 63 18.04 -14.23 -5.31
N GLY A 64 17.40 -13.85 -4.21
CA GLY A 64 16.73 -12.53 -4.06
C GLY A 64 15.27 -12.62 -3.59
N LYS A 65 14.83 -11.62 -2.81
CA LYS A 65 13.46 -11.55 -2.24
C LYS A 65 12.37 -11.47 -3.32
N THR A 66 12.66 -10.84 -4.45
CA THR A 66 11.72 -10.70 -5.59
C THR A 66 11.38 -12.03 -6.26
N ASN A 67 12.27 -13.01 -6.18
CA ASN A 67 12.04 -14.31 -6.83
C ASN A 67 10.98 -15.12 -6.11
N LYS A 68 10.73 -14.87 -4.83
CA LYS A 68 9.61 -15.50 -4.11
C LYS A 68 8.26 -15.11 -4.74
N PHE A 69 8.06 -13.83 -5.06
CA PHE A 69 6.83 -13.40 -5.71
C PHE A 69 6.69 -13.98 -7.12
N LYS A 70 7.77 -13.98 -7.90
CA LYS A 70 7.78 -14.62 -9.22
C LYS A 70 7.42 -16.11 -9.13
N LEU A 71 7.99 -16.82 -8.16
CA LEU A 71 7.70 -18.23 -7.93
C LEU A 71 6.21 -18.48 -7.67
N LEU A 72 5.59 -17.65 -6.81
CA LEU A 72 4.14 -17.71 -6.56
C LEU A 72 3.34 -17.44 -7.83
N TRP A 73 3.67 -16.36 -8.55
CA TRP A 73 2.96 -15.97 -9.76
C TRP A 73 3.01 -17.04 -10.84
N PHE A 74 4.19 -17.65 -11.04
CA PHE A 74 4.39 -18.69 -12.06
C PHE A 74 3.62 -19.96 -11.73
N GLY A 75 3.43 -20.26 -10.44
CA GLY A 75 2.50 -21.28 -9.99
C GLY A 75 1.02 -20.88 -10.04
N GLY A 76 0.67 -19.67 -10.50
CA GLY A 76 -0.71 -19.16 -10.50
C GLY A 76 -1.25 -18.81 -9.11
N LEU A 77 -0.37 -18.50 -8.15
CA LEU A 77 -0.70 -18.25 -6.75
C LEU A 77 -0.29 -16.84 -6.31
N ASN A 78 -0.84 -16.41 -5.18
CA ASN A 78 -0.41 -15.21 -4.47
C ASN A 78 -0.03 -15.53 -3.02
N ASP A 79 0.69 -14.61 -2.37
CA ASP A 79 1.24 -14.83 -1.01
C ASP A 79 0.15 -15.01 0.05
N LYS A 80 -1.01 -14.35 -0.12
CA LYS A 80 -2.16 -14.47 0.81
C LYS A 80 -2.75 -15.88 0.75
N THR A 81 -2.97 -16.42 -0.45
CA THR A 81 -3.45 -17.79 -0.65
C THR A 81 -2.52 -18.81 0.01
N VAL A 82 -1.21 -18.71 -0.25
CA VAL A 82 -0.23 -19.66 0.32
C VAL A 82 -0.16 -19.57 1.85
N LYS A 83 -0.17 -18.36 2.41
CA LYS A 83 -0.19 -18.19 3.87
C LYS A 83 -1.45 -18.79 4.49
N ASN A 84 -2.61 -18.57 3.89
CA ASN A 84 -3.86 -19.14 4.39
C ASN A 84 -3.85 -20.67 4.34
N MET A 85 -3.34 -21.27 3.26
CA MET A 85 -3.26 -22.74 3.11
C MET A 85 -2.30 -23.41 4.09
N THR A 86 -1.34 -22.66 4.63
CA THR A 86 -0.21 -23.23 5.38
C THR A 86 -0.10 -22.72 6.81
N GLY A 87 -1.08 -21.95 7.28
CA GLY A 87 -1.05 -21.36 8.63
C GLY A 87 0.01 -20.26 8.79
N GLY A 88 0.39 -19.58 7.72
CA GLY A 88 1.24 -18.38 7.74
C GLY A 88 2.64 -18.56 7.16
N THR A 89 3.06 -19.78 6.78
CA THR A 89 4.36 -19.97 6.13
C THR A 89 4.30 -19.61 4.64
N SER A 90 5.43 -19.14 4.14
CA SER A 90 5.60 -18.82 2.72
C SER A 90 7.08 -18.93 2.35
N LYS A 91 7.72 -19.98 2.91
CA LYS A 91 9.08 -20.39 2.57
C LYS A 91 9.15 -20.79 1.10
N LYS A 92 10.34 -20.68 0.50
CA LYS A 92 10.53 -20.79 -0.95
C LYS A 92 10.18 -22.18 -1.46
N GLU A 93 10.53 -23.21 -0.68
CA GLU A 93 10.29 -24.62 -0.95
C GLU A 93 8.78 -24.92 -0.95
N VAL A 94 8.06 -24.36 0.03
CA VAL A 94 6.60 -24.48 0.14
C VAL A 94 5.91 -23.81 -1.05
N CYS A 95 6.39 -22.63 -1.45
CA CYS A 95 5.86 -21.93 -2.62
C CYS A 95 6.09 -22.72 -3.92
N LEU A 96 7.24 -23.38 -4.06
CA LEU A 96 7.56 -24.23 -5.22
C LEU A 96 6.62 -25.45 -5.27
N ASP A 97 6.49 -26.16 -4.15
CA ASP A 97 5.63 -27.36 -4.05
C ASP A 97 4.17 -27.03 -4.36
N LEU A 98 3.61 -26.00 -3.72
CA LEU A 98 2.23 -25.55 -3.98
C LEU A 98 2.05 -25.04 -5.42
N GLY A 99 3.04 -24.33 -5.97
CA GLY A 99 3.01 -23.87 -7.35
C GLY A 99 2.96 -25.02 -8.36
N LYS A 100 3.79 -26.06 -8.15
CA LYS A 100 3.77 -27.29 -8.96
C LYS A 100 2.43 -28.01 -8.86
N LYS A 101 1.91 -28.19 -7.64
CA LYS A 101 0.60 -28.81 -7.41
C LYS A 101 -0.53 -28.05 -8.10
N ASN A 102 -0.51 -26.72 -8.04
CA ASN A 102 -1.53 -25.90 -8.69
C ASN A 102 -1.46 -25.98 -10.23
N ILE A 103 -0.25 -26.04 -10.81
CA ILE A 103 -0.08 -26.27 -12.24
C ILE A 103 -0.64 -27.63 -12.66
N GLU A 104 -0.32 -28.69 -11.93
CA GLU A 104 -0.83 -30.03 -12.25
C GLU A 104 -2.36 -30.09 -12.11
N ALA A 105 -2.93 -29.47 -11.07
CA ALA A 105 -4.37 -29.35 -10.92
C ALA A 105 -5.02 -28.61 -12.10
N LEU A 106 -4.43 -27.50 -12.55
CA LEU A 106 -4.94 -26.76 -13.69
C LEU A 106 -4.79 -27.55 -15.00
N LYS A 107 -3.67 -28.24 -15.22
CA LYS A 107 -3.47 -29.12 -16.40
C LYS A 107 -4.56 -30.21 -16.47
N LEU A 108 -4.92 -30.81 -15.35
CA LEU A 108 -5.99 -31.83 -15.29
C LEU A 108 -7.34 -31.25 -15.70
N LEU A 109 -7.72 -30.10 -15.12
CA LEU A 109 -8.95 -29.41 -15.50
C LEU A 109 -8.97 -29.05 -16.99
N LEU A 110 -7.87 -28.55 -17.54
CA LEU A 110 -7.79 -28.19 -18.95
C LEU A 110 -7.95 -29.38 -19.90
N LYS A 111 -7.43 -30.55 -19.54
CA LYS A 111 -7.65 -31.78 -20.33
C LYS A 111 -9.12 -32.20 -20.33
N GLU A 112 -9.82 -32.04 -19.21
CA GLU A 112 -11.27 -32.28 -19.15
C GLU A 112 -12.03 -31.29 -20.04
N PHE A 113 -11.63 -30.01 -20.05
CA PHE A 113 -12.22 -29.01 -20.94
C PHE A 113 -11.97 -29.31 -22.43
N GLU A 114 -10.77 -29.71 -22.83
CA GLU A 114 -10.48 -30.05 -24.24
C GLU A 114 -11.36 -31.20 -24.78
N SER A 115 -11.89 -32.06 -23.91
CA SER A 115 -12.83 -33.12 -24.30
C SER A 115 -14.26 -32.62 -24.57
N GLY A 116 -14.58 -31.39 -24.17
CA GLY A 116 -15.88 -30.74 -24.40
C GLY A 116 -16.02 -30.17 -25.81
N LYS A 117 -17.10 -30.52 -26.50
CA LYS A 117 -17.44 -29.89 -27.80
C LYS A 117 -17.84 -28.41 -27.58
N ASN A 118 -17.35 -27.51 -28.43
CA ASN A 118 -17.69 -26.07 -28.53
C ASN A 118 -17.10 -25.09 -27.50
N LEU A 119 -15.87 -25.29 -27.01
CA LEU A 119 -15.21 -24.29 -26.14
C LEU A 119 -14.46 -23.21 -26.93
N TYR A 120 -14.48 -21.98 -26.40
CA TYR A 120 -13.66 -20.88 -26.91
C TYR A 120 -12.19 -21.08 -26.56
N GLN A 121 -11.30 -20.83 -27.53
CA GLN A 121 -9.85 -20.93 -27.36
C GLN A 121 -9.21 -19.55 -27.31
N ILE A 122 -8.20 -19.40 -26.44
CA ILE A 122 -7.35 -18.21 -26.36
C ILE A 122 -6.01 -18.56 -27.01
N LYS A 123 -5.62 -17.79 -28.03
CA LYS A 123 -4.33 -17.93 -28.72
C LYS A 123 -3.45 -16.72 -28.43
N ILE A 124 -2.24 -16.96 -27.93
CA ILE A 124 -1.27 -15.90 -27.62
C ILE A 124 -0.06 -16.00 -28.54
N ILE A 125 0.20 -14.91 -29.26
CA ILE A 125 1.39 -14.75 -30.10
C ILE A 125 2.26 -13.66 -29.46
N ILE A 126 3.49 -14.01 -29.11
CA ILE A 126 4.47 -13.07 -28.54
C ILE A 126 5.41 -12.65 -29.67
N ARG A 127 5.46 -11.34 -29.94
CA ARG A 127 6.33 -10.74 -30.94
C ARG A 127 7.40 -9.88 -30.30
N LYS A 128 8.61 -9.97 -30.83
CA LYS A 128 9.73 -9.08 -30.50
C LYS A 128 10.53 -8.83 -31.77
N ASP A 129 10.60 -7.56 -32.19
CA ASP A 129 11.25 -7.16 -33.43
C ASP A 129 10.68 -7.97 -34.62
N ASN A 130 11.53 -8.69 -35.37
CA ASN A 130 11.14 -9.51 -36.51
C ASN A 130 10.85 -10.98 -36.16
N GLU A 131 10.85 -11.32 -34.87
CA GLU A 131 10.66 -12.69 -34.41
C GLU A 131 9.31 -12.86 -33.68
N GLN A 132 8.75 -14.06 -33.79
CA GLN A 132 7.53 -14.43 -33.07
C GLN A 132 7.62 -15.84 -32.53
N VAL A 133 6.99 -16.06 -31.38
CA VAL A 133 6.71 -17.38 -30.83
C VAL A 133 5.22 -17.48 -30.54
N GLU A 134 4.70 -18.69 -30.69
CA GLU A 134 3.31 -19.00 -30.41
C GLU A 134 3.21 -19.86 -29.16
N LEU A 135 2.26 -19.52 -28.29
CA LEU A 135 1.85 -20.38 -27.18
C LEU A 135 0.70 -21.26 -27.66
N ASP A 136 0.77 -22.55 -27.33
CA ASP A 136 -0.36 -23.45 -27.54
C ASP A 136 -1.56 -23.08 -26.64
N ASN A 137 -2.67 -23.81 -26.77
CA ASN A 137 -3.89 -23.52 -26.02
C ASN A 137 -3.70 -23.61 -24.51
N ILE A 138 -2.94 -24.60 -24.04
CA ILE A 138 -2.67 -24.82 -22.61
C ILE A 138 -1.73 -23.73 -22.11
N GLU A 139 -0.62 -23.48 -22.81
CA GLU A 139 0.34 -22.44 -22.51
C GLU A 139 -0.30 -21.04 -22.46
N SER A 140 -1.23 -20.77 -23.38
CA SER A 140 -1.97 -19.50 -23.44
C SER A 140 -2.85 -19.30 -22.21
N LEU A 141 -3.53 -20.34 -21.72
CA LEU A 141 -4.33 -20.28 -20.50
C LEU A 141 -3.46 -20.12 -19.25
N PHE A 142 -2.33 -20.82 -19.19
CA PHE A 142 -1.35 -20.61 -18.12
C PHE A 142 -0.81 -19.19 -18.10
N PHE A 143 -0.50 -18.61 -19.25
CA PHE A 143 -0.09 -17.21 -19.34
C PHE A 143 -1.14 -16.26 -18.74
N VAL A 144 -2.41 -16.44 -19.10
CA VAL A 144 -3.52 -15.62 -18.55
C VAL A 144 -3.65 -15.80 -17.03
N ASN A 145 -3.54 -17.03 -16.53
CA ASN A 145 -3.62 -17.32 -15.10
C ASN A 145 -2.47 -16.66 -14.32
N ILE A 146 -1.22 -16.77 -14.82
CA ILE A 146 -0.05 -16.14 -14.22
C ILE A 146 -0.23 -14.61 -14.19
N VAL A 147 -0.62 -14.01 -15.31
CA VAL A 147 -0.88 -12.55 -15.40
C VAL A 147 -1.97 -12.11 -14.42
N SER A 148 -3.01 -12.92 -14.22
CA SER A 148 -4.08 -12.66 -13.26
C SER A 148 -3.58 -12.70 -11.81
N ALA A 149 -2.80 -13.73 -11.45
CA ALA A 149 -2.17 -13.84 -10.12
C ALA A 149 -1.21 -12.67 -9.83
N MET A 150 -0.46 -12.22 -10.85
CA MET A 150 0.39 -11.04 -10.78
C MET A 150 -0.43 -9.78 -10.51
N LYS A 151 -1.53 -9.57 -11.24
CA LYS A 151 -2.41 -8.39 -11.07
C LYS A 151 -2.94 -8.29 -9.64
N LEU A 152 -3.43 -9.39 -9.09
CA LEU A 152 -3.96 -9.46 -7.72
C LEU A 152 -2.87 -9.10 -6.69
N THR A 153 -1.68 -9.67 -6.84
CA THR A 153 -0.56 -9.38 -5.93
C THR A 153 -0.12 -7.92 -6.00
N ILE A 154 0.00 -7.38 -7.22
CA ILE A 154 0.43 -5.98 -7.44
C ILE A 154 -0.61 -5.00 -6.89
N GLN A 155 -1.91 -5.26 -7.11
CA GLN A 155 -2.99 -4.43 -6.58
C GLN A 155 -2.95 -4.38 -5.06
N GLY A 156 -2.99 -5.55 -4.39
CA GLY A 156 -2.99 -5.61 -2.93
C GLY A 156 -1.74 -4.96 -2.32
N GLY A 157 -0.56 -5.25 -2.87
CA GLY A 157 0.69 -4.68 -2.40
C GLY A 157 0.79 -3.17 -2.63
N ALA A 158 0.34 -2.67 -3.79
CA ALA A 158 0.41 -1.24 -4.10
C ALA A 158 -0.54 -0.40 -3.26
N TRP A 159 -1.79 -0.85 -3.01
CA TRP A 159 -2.71 -0.13 -2.13
C TRP A 159 -2.13 0.01 -0.72
N SER A 160 -1.59 -1.08 -0.17
CA SER A 160 -0.96 -1.06 1.16
C SER A 160 0.30 -0.17 1.18
N GLU A 161 1.20 -0.29 0.20
CA GLU A 161 2.43 0.50 0.16
C GLU A 161 2.14 2.00 -0.03
N VAL A 162 1.25 2.35 -0.97
CA VAL A 162 0.90 3.74 -1.24
C VAL A 162 0.14 4.33 -0.07
N GLY A 163 -0.78 3.58 0.55
CA GLY A 163 -1.45 3.95 1.80
C GLY A 163 -0.44 4.33 2.88
N LYS A 164 0.38 3.36 3.33
CA LYS A 164 1.37 3.58 4.40
C LYS A 164 2.31 4.77 4.16
N LYS A 165 2.80 4.93 2.93
CA LYS A 165 3.69 6.05 2.57
C LYS A 165 2.97 7.39 2.52
N THR A 166 1.71 7.39 2.09
CA THR A 166 0.89 8.59 2.01
C THR A 166 0.43 9.02 3.40
N GLU A 167 -0.03 8.09 4.25
CA GLU A 167 -0.58 8.38 5.57
C GLU A 167 0.44 9.14 6.44
N LYS A 168 1.69 8.64 6.52
CA LYS A 168 2.78 9.34 7.24
C LYS A 168 3.12 10.70 6.63
N GLY A 169 3.29 10.75 5.30
CA GLY A 169 3.61 12.01 4.61
C GLY A 169 2.49 13.05 4.73
N LEU A 170 1.24 12.61 4.78
CA LEU A 170 0.06 13.45 4.96
C LEU A 170 0.00 14.02 6.38
N LEU A 171 0.19 13.18 7.42
CA LEU A 171 0.26 13.66 8.81
C LEU A 171 1.36 14.69 9.00
N PHE A 172 2.57 14.39 8.51
CA PHE A 172 3.67 15.36 8.53
C PHE A 172 3.29 16.66 7.82
N THR A 173 2.67 16.57 6.65
CA THR A 173 2.24 17.74 5.89
C THR A 173 1.20 18.56 6.65
N ILE A 174 0.21 17.91 7.26
CA ILE A 174 -0.82 18.58 8.09
C ILE A 174 -0.15 19.33 9.24
N PHE A 175 0.74 18.67 10.00
CA PHE A 175 1.44 19.29 11.13
C PHE A 175 2.30 20.48 10.71
N GLN A 176 3.00 20.38 9.58
CA GLN A 176 3.79 21.48 9.03
C GLN A 176 2.93 22.65 8.52
N LEU A 177 1.78 22.36 7.91
CA LEU A 177 0.84 23.39 7.45
C LEU A 177 0.17 24.13 8.62
N LEU A 178 -0.09 23.41 9.72
CA LEU A 178 -0.60 23.96 10.98
C LEU A 178 0.51 24.47 11.91
N LYS A 179 1.78 24.40 11.50
CA LYS A 179 2.93 24.82 12.30
C LYS A 179 2.95 24.22 13.71
N VAL A 180 2.58 22.95 13.85
CA VAL A 180 2.81 22.21 15.09
C VAL A 180 4.33 22.10 15.29
N PRO A 181 4.88 22.48 16.46
CA PRO A 181 6.30 22.34 16.73
C PRO A 181 6.75 20.89 16.54
N GLU A 182 7.94 20.70 15.98
CA GLU A 182 8.46 19.36 15.67
C GLU A 182 8.69 18.51 16.93
N ASP A 183 8.93 19.15 18.09
CA ASP A 183 9.09 18.48 19.38
C ASP A 183 7.75 18.12 20.05
N ASP A 184 6.63 18.57 19.47
CA ASP A 184 5.28 18.36 19.98
C ASP A 184 4.53 17.26 19.19
N TYR A 185 5.21 16.45 18.37
CA TYR A 185 4.60 15.25 17.79
C TYR A 185 5.60 14.12 17.53
N VAL A 186 5.08 12.90 17.41
CA VAL A 186 5.83 11.70 17.01
C VAL A 186 5.03 10.99 15.92
N LEU A 187 5.69 10.60 14.81
CA LEU A 187 5.07 9.89 13.67
C LEU A 187 5.57 8.45 13.50
N ILE A 188 6.60 8.06 14.27
CA ILE A 188 7.24 6.76 14.16
C ILE A 188 6.80 5.89 15.33
N PHE A 189 6.04 4.83 15.03
CA PHE A 189 5.55 3.88 16.03
C PHE A 189 6.65 3.30 16.93
N ASP A 190 7.79 2.88 16.35
CA ASP A 190 8.91 2.35 17.14
C ASP A 190 9.48 3.37 18.13
N GLU A 191 9.43 4.66 17.80
CA GLU A 191 9.83 5.73 18.70
C GLU A 191 8.78 5.94 19.80
N MET A 192 7.50 5.92 19.46
CA MET A 192 6.41 5.98 20.44
C MET A 192 6.54 4.84 21.46
N LYS A 193 6.83 3.62 20.99
CA LYS A 193 7.03 2.45 21.84
C LYS A 193 8.25 2.59 22.75
N LYS A 194 9.39 3.06 22.21
CA LYS A 194 10.60 3.35 23.00
C LYS A 194 10.36 4.39 24.09
N LYS A 195 9.51 5.38 23.82
CA LYS A 195 9.10 6.42 24.77
C LYS A 195 8.00 5.96 25.74
N GLY A 196 7.52 4.72 25.63
CA GLY A 196 6.43 4.20 26.48
C GLY A 196 5.07 4.86 26.24
N LEU A 197 4.91 5.57 25.10
CA LEU A 197 3.66 6.27 24.77
C LEU A 197 2.57 5.33 24.26
N VAL A 198 2.98 4.15 23.78
CA VAL A 198 2.12 3.08 23.27
C VAL A 198 2.72 1.74 23.65
N GLU A 199 1.86 0.75 23.87
CA GLU A 199 2.29 -0.62 24.13
C GLU A 199 2.62 -1.37 22.82
N ASN A 200 1.79 -2.34 22.44
CA ASN A 200 1.91 -3.11 21.20
C ASN A 200 0.92 -2.64 20.12
N ARG A 201 0.19 -1.56 20.36
CA ARG A 201 -0.86 -1.04 19.46
C ARG A 201 -0.29 0.01 18.53
N GLU A 202 -0.29 -0.26 17.23
CA GLU A 202 0.22 0.66 16.20
C GLU A 202 -0.71 1.88 16.05
N ILE A 203 -0.25 3.05 16.49
CA ILE A 203 -0.90 4.36 16.33
C ILE A 203 -0.11 5.16 15.28
N ASP A 204 -0.80 5.88 14.39
CA ASP A 204 -0.16 6.58 13.27
C ASP A 204 0.59 7.85 13.71
N ALA A 205 0.08 8.58 14.70
CA ALA A 205 0.75 9.75 15.27
C ALA A 205 0.35 10.03 16.73
N ILE A 206 1.26 10.69 17.46
CA ILE A 206 1.00 11.31 18.76
C ILE A 206 1.31 12.79 18.65
N VAL A 207 0.43 13.64 19.17
CA VAL A 207 0.61 15.09 19.27
C VAL A 207 0.51 15.49 20.73
N PHE A 208 1.43 16.31 21.22
CA PHE A 208 1.42 16.79 22.60
C PHE A 208 0.71 18.14 22.69
N ASN A 209 -0.12 18.31 23.71
CA ASN A 209 -0.61 19.63 24.07
C ASN A 209 0.47 20.45 24.80
N LYS A 210 0.17 21.71 25.13
CA LYS A 210 1.10 22.59 25.86
C LYS A 210 1.47 22.05 27.24
N ASP A 211 0.60 21.23 27.83
CA ASP A 211 0.77 20.58 29.13
C ASP A 211 1.53 19.24 29.02
N LYS A 212 1.99 18.89 27.81
CA LYS A 212 2.69 17.64 27.46
C LYS A 212 1.88 16.37 27.63
N GLU A 213 0.56 16.48 27.62
CA GLU A 213 -0.35 15.34 27.54
C GLU A 213 -0.41 14.82 26.09
N PRO A 214 -0.34 13.49 25.88
CA PRO A 214 -0.37 12.90 24.55
C PRO A 214 -1.81 12.82 24.00
N LEU A 215 -1.97 13.20 22.74
CA LEU A 215 -3.17 12.99 21.94
C LEU A 215 -2.86 11.99 20.83
N THR A 216 -3.70 10.98 20.71
CA THR A 216 -3.56 9.91 19.72
C THR A 216 -4.28 10.28 18.42
N VAL A 217 -3.57 10.14 17.31
CA VAL A 217 -4.10 10.44 15.98
C VAL A 217 -3.96 9.19 15.11
N GLU A 218 -5.08 8.73 14.57
CA GLU A 218 -5.14 7.67 13.58
C GLU A 218 -5.52 8.28 12.22
N LEU A 219 -4.92 7.78 11.14
CA LEU A 219 -5.26 8.17 9.78
C LEU A 219 -5.45 6.93 8.92
N LYS A 220 -6.61 6.84 8.25
CA LYS A 220 -6.87 5.77 7.29
C LYS A 220 -7.47 6.30 6.00
N LEU A 221 -6.82 6.03 4.88
CA LEU A 221 -7.29 6.46 3.55
C LEU A 221 -8.28 5.45 2.93
N LEU A 222 -9.38 5.17 3.63
CA LEU A 222 -10.37 4.16 3.22
C LEU A 222 -11.32 4.63 2.12
N GLY A 223 -11.86 3.67 1.36
CA GLY A 223 -13.11 3.88 0.61
C GLY A 223 -14.32 3.39 1.41
N ILE A 224 -15.52 3.79 0.97
CA ILE A 224 -16.81 3.47 1.63
C ILE A 224 -17.02 1.96 1.87
N GLY A 225 -16.38 1.09 1.08
CA GLY A 225 -16.63 -0.36 1.08
C GLY A 225 -15.81 -1.20 2.06
N ASN A 226 -15.18 -0.63 3.10
CA ASN A 226 -14.45 -1.43 4.08
C ASN A 226 -14.77 -1.02 5.54
N PRO A 227 -15.97 -1.34 6.04
CA PRO A 227 -16.40 -0.98 7.40
C PRO A 227 -15.51 -1.60 8.48
N GLU A 228 -14.96 -2.80 8.25
CA GLU A 228 -14.12 -3.52 9.23
C GLU A 228 -12.88 -2.72 9.66
N ILE A 229 -12.27 -1.96 8.75
CA ILE A 229 -11.09 -1.13 9.10
C ILE A 229 -11.53 0.12 9.89
N GLY A 230 -12.71 0.67 9.60
CA GLY A 230 -13.25 1.75 10.41
C GLY A 230 -13.61 1.27 11.81
N ASP A 231 -14.17 0.06 11.96
CA ASP A 231 -14.44 -0.55 13.26
C ASP A 231 -13.15 -0.80 14.04
N GLU A 232 -12.07 -1.23 13.37
CA GLU A 232 -10.75 -1.38 14.00
C GLU A 232 -10.22 -0.04 14.53
N ALA A 233 -10.33 1.04 13.75
CA ALA A 233 -9.92 2.37 14.16
C ALA A 233 -10.76 2.91 15.33
N LEU A 234 -12.08 2.69 15.31
CA LEU A 234 -12.98 3.10 16.38
C LEU A 234 -12.76 2.28 17.67
N ALA A 235 -12.48 0.99 17.56
CA ALA A 235 -12.15 0.13 18.70
C ALA A 235 -10.88 0.59 19.45
N ARG A 236 -9.97 1.31 18.77
CA ARG A 236 -8.75 1.87 19.37
C ARG A 236 -9.01 3.09 20.25
N LYS A 237 -10.19 3.73 20.15
CA LYS A 237 -10.59 4.91 20.94
C LYS A 237 -9.56 6.05 20.91
N VAL A 238 -9.05 6.36 19.72
CA VAL A 238 -8.10 7.48 19.54
C VAL A 238 -8.78 8.83 19.75
N ASP A 239 -8.01 9.87 20.06
CA ASP A 239 -8.54 11.22 20.24
C ASP A 239 -9.05 11.82 18.92
N LEU A 240 -8.30 11.59 17.83
CA LEU A 240 -8.61 12.08 16.50
C LEU A 240 -8.46 10.98 15.45
N PHE A 241 -9.52 10.76 14.66
CA PHE A 241 -9.51 9.86 13.52
C PHE A 241 -9.71 10.62 12.21
N LEU A 242 -8.67 10.62 11.37
CA LEU A 242 -8.64 11.24 10.06
C LEU A 242 -8.94 10.20 8.97
N ILE A 243 -9.92 10.47 8.12
CA ILE A 243 -10.43 9.48 7.15
C ILE A 243 -10.73 10.13 5.79
N ASP A 244 -10.60 9.40 4.67
CA ASP A 244 -11.10 9.90 3.36
C ASP A 244 -12.63 10.04 3.39
N ARG A 245 -13.35 8.95 3.71
CA ARG A 245 -14.81 8.97 3.88
C ARG A 245 -15.28 7.87 4.83
N LEU A 246 -16.32 8.17 5.61
CA LEU A 246 -16.95 7.27 6.57
C LEU A 246 -18.49 7.31 6.41
N THR A 247 -19.18 6.24 6.75
CA THR A 247 -20.65 6.24 6.74
C THR A 247 -21.21 7.07 7.89
N ASP A 248 -22.39 7.66 7.72
CA ASP A 248 -23.00 8.49 8.78
C ASP A 248 -23.33 7.70 10.05
N MET A 249 -23.61 6.40 9.91
CA MET A 249 -23.78 5.50 11.04
C MET A 249 -22.49 5.42 11.87
N MET A 250 -21.36 5.15 11.23
CA MET A 250 -20.07 5.04 11.92
C MET A 250 -19.61 6.37 12.53
N LYS A 251 -19.96 7.51 11.93
CA LYS A 251 -19.72 8.82 12.56
C LYS A 251 -20.50 8.96 13.86
N ARG A 252 -21.79 8.61 13.87
CA ARG A 252 -22.59 8.62 15.12
C ARG A 252 -22.03 7.68 16.17
N GLU A 253 -21.57 6.50 15.78
CA GLU A 253 -20.93 5.56 16.74
C GLU A 253 -19.60 6.12 17.28
N SER A 254 -18.80 6.77 16.43
CA SER A 254 -17.54 7.41 16.86
C SER A 254 -17.76 8.51 17.90
N GLU A 255 -18.80 9.32 17.74
CA GLU A 255 -19.16 10.38 18.68
C GLU A 255 -19.56 9.82 20.05
N LYS A 256 -20.34 8.73 20.06
CA LYS A 256 -20.75 8.05 21.31
C LYS A 256 -19.58 7.53 22.14
N ILE A 257 -18.49 7.12 21.47
CA ILE A 257 -17.28 6.61 22.15
C ILE A 257 -16.21 7.68 22.37
N GLY A 258 -16.50 8.95 22.05
CA GLY A 258 -15.62 10.09 22.30
C GLY A 258 -14.49 10.29 21.28
N VAL A 259 -14.56 9.63 20.11
CA VAL A 259 -13.56 9.77 19.04
C VAL A 259 -13.96 10.92 18.11
N LYS A 260 -13.11 11.93 17.94
CA LYS A 260 -13.35 12.98 16.94
C LYS A 260 -13.02 12.45 15.55
N VAL A 261 -14.01 12.39 14.66
CA VAL A 261 -13.80 12.05 13.24
C VAL A 261 -13.74 13.32 12.40
N ILE A 262 -12.77 13.38 11.48
CA ILE A 262 -12.67 14.42 10.45
C ILE A 262 -12.48 13.74 9.09
N GLU A 263 -13.38 14.01 8.16
CA GLU A 263 -13.29 13.50 6.80
C GLU A 263 -12.53 14.47 5.89
N PHE A 264 -11.62 13.98 5.06
CA PHE A 264 -10.94 14.82 4.07
C PHE A 264 -11.86 15.31 2.95
N ARG A 265 -13.01 14.64 2.74
CA ARG A 265 -14.02 15.02 1.74
C ARG A 265 -14.98 16.11 2.20
N GLN A 266 -14.92 16.52 3.46
CA GLN A 266 -15.73 17.63 3.96
C GLN A 266 -15.14 18.99 3.55
N GLU A 267 -15.85 20.08 3.83
CA GLU A 267 -15.34 21.43 3.61
C GLU A 267 -14.20 21.76 4.60
N ASP A 268 -13.11 22.33 4.09
CA ASP A 268 -11.95 22.79 4.85
C ASP A 268 -11.46 21.82 5.96
N PRO A 269 -11.10 20.56 5.65
CA PRO A 269 -10.71 19.58 6.66
C PRO A 269 -9.51 20.03 7.50
N LEU A 270 -8.58 20.79 6.91
CA LEU A 270 -7.41 21.32 7.62
C LEU A 270 -7.80 22.36 8.69
N MET A 271 -8.86 23.13 8.47
CA MET A 271 -9.38 24.07 9.45
C MET A 271 -10.06 23.34 10.61
N GLU A 272 -10.78 22.24 10.32
CA GLU A 272 -11.41 21.42 11.36
C GLU A 272 -10.37 20.71 12.24
N ILE A 273 -9.26 20.25 11.66
CA ILE A 273 -8.12 19.70 12.43
C ILE A 273 -7.53 20.78 13.34
N TYR A 274 -7.33 22.00 12.82
CA TYR A 274 -6.85 23.13 13.62
C TYR A 274 -7.78 23.45 14.80
N LYS A 275 -9.10 23.52 14.56
CA LYS A 275 -10.09 23.78 15.63
C LYS A 275 -10.02 22.71 16.72
N PHE A 276 -9.89 21.45 16.35
CA PHE A 276 -9.73 20.36 17.31
C PHE A 276 -8.44 20.49 18.12
N PHE A 277 -7.31 20.81 17.48
CA PHE A 277 -6.04 21.02 18.15
C PHE A 277 -6.07 22.19 19.13
N ILE A 278 -6.70 23.31 18.76
CA ILE A 278 -6.90 24.44 19.69
C ILE A 278 -7.77 24.04 20.89
N LEU A 279 -8.86 23.30 20.66
CA LEU A 279 -9.72 22.79 21.72
C LEU A 279 -8.95 21.90 22.70
N LYS A 280 -7.98 21.14 22.22
CA LYS A 280 -7.10 20.27 23.01
C LYS A 280 -5.82 20.95 23.50
N ASN A 281 -5.74 22.29 23.44
CA ASN A 281 -4.60 23.08 23.89
C ASN A 281 -3.26 22.73 23.20
N VAL A 282 -3.28 22.30 21.93
CA VAL A 282 -2.08 22.04 21.13
C VAL A 282 -1.50 23.35 20.59
N ASN A 283 -0.16 23.48 20.63
CA ASN A 283 0.52 24.60 20.02
C ASN A 283 0.50 24.49 18.49
N CYS A 284 -0.31 25.31 17.83
CA CYS A 284 -0.43 25.33 16.37
C CYS A 284 -0.92 26.71 15.88
N SER A 285 -0.91 26.90 14.56
CA SER A 285 -1.38 28.10 13.87
C SER A 285 -2.48 27.73 12.88
N PRO A 286 -3.42 28.66 12.59
CA PRO A 286 -4.45 28.41 11.59
C PRO A 286 -3.82 28.20 10.21
N PRO A 287 -4.45 27.39 9.34
CA PRO A 287 -3.95 27.18 8.00
C PRO A 287 -3.94 28.50 7.23
N ARG A 288 -2.83 28.80 6.56
CA ARG A 288 -2.71 30.00 5.72
C ARG A 288 -3.63 29.88 4.51
N ARG A 289 -4.34 30.96 4.17
CA ARG A 289 -5.04 31.06 2.89
C ARG A 289 -4.02 31.01 1.76
N MET A 290 -4.13 30.00 0.91
CA MET A 290 -3.25 29.76 -0.23
C MET A 290 -4.12 29.47 -1.46
N SER A 291 -3.70 29.98 -2.61
CA SER A 291 -4.23 29.50 -3.89
C SER A 291 -3.88 28.01 -4.08
N SER A 292 -4.62 27.32 -4.94
CA SER A 292 -4.35 25.91 -5.29
C SER A 292 -2.89 25.65 -5.67
N LYS A 293 -2.28 26.55 -6.47
CA LYS A 293 -0.89 26.45 -6.90
C LYS A 293 0.10 26.63 -5.75
N GLN A 294 -0.14 27.62 -4.88
CA GLN A 294 0.70 27.84 -3.70
C GLN A 294 0.63 26.66 -2.72
N LEU A 295 -0.55 26.07 -2.53
CA LEU A 295 -0.70 24.88 -1.70
C LEU A 295 0.06 23.69 -2.28
N GLU A 296 -0.07 23.42 -3.58
CA GLU A 296 0.65 22.35 -4.26
C GLU A 296 2.18 22.54 -4.16
N GLU A 297 2.68 23.74 -4.42
CA GLU A 297 4.11 24.09 -4.25
C GLU A 297 4.57 23.88 -2.80
N ARG A 298 3.76 24.29 -1.82
CA ARG A 298 4.08 24.12 -0.40
C ARG A 298 4.13 22.65 0.00
N ILE A 299 3.18 21.83 -0.45
CA ILE A 299 3.16 20.39 -0.19
C ILE A 299 4.39 19.73 -0.82
N ASN A 300 4.75 20.09 -2.06
CA ASN A 300 5.96 19.59 -2.71
C ASN A 300 7.21 19.88 -1.87
N GLN A 301 7.37 21.12 -1.39
CA GLN A 301 8.49 21.51 -0.53
C GLN A 301 8.55 20.69 0.77
N ILE A 302 7.40 20.49 1.43
CA ILE A 302 7.31 19.73 2.67
C ILE A 302 7.69 18.26 2.42
N ILE A 303 7.10 17.60 1.42
CA ILE A 303 7.39 16.20 1.08
C ILE A 303 8.84 15.99 0.59
N ASP A 304 9.44 17.00 -0.05
CA ASP A 304 10.84 16.92 -0.46
C ASP A 304 11.80 17.05 0.73
N SER A 305 11.47 17.92 1.70
CA SER A 305 12.19 18.04 2.98
C SER A 305 12.03 16.81 3.88
N TRP A 306 10.91 16.09 3.74
CA TRP A 306 10.67 14.83 4.43
C TRP A 306 11.70 13.79 3.99
N ARG A 307 12.57 13.44 4.94
CA ARG A 307 13.50 12.32 4.83
C ARG A 307 13.17 11.39 5.99
N GLU A 308 12.57 10.23 5.69
CA GLU A 308 12.35 9.16 6.70
C GLU A 308 13.66 8.86 7.48
N SER A 309 14.83 9.00 6.85
CA SER A 309 16.14 8.80 7.47
C SER A 309 16.64 9.95 8.37
N LYS A 310 16.06 11.15 8.33
CA LYS A 310 16.50 12.29 9.19
C LYS A 310 15.80 12.30 10.55
N GLU A 311 14.65 11.65 10.69
CA GLU A 311 14.00 11.48 11.99
C GLU A 311 14.77 10.49 12.87
N GLU A 312 15.37 9.43 12.30
CA GLU A 312 16.33 8.57 13.01
C GLU A 312 17.54 9.35 13.57
N LEU A 313 18.03 10.36 12.84
CA LEU A 313 19.14 11.22 13.26
C LEU A 313 18.73 12.28 14.29
N LYS A 314 17.48 12.79 14.24
CA LYS A 314 16.96 13.75 15.23
C LYS A 314 16.81 13.10 16.61
N ILE A 315 16.28 11.89 16.67
CA ILE A 315 16.16 11.09 17.91
C ILE A 315 17.54 10.86 18.56
N ILE A 316 18.58 10.58 17.75
CA ILE A 316 19.96 10.40 18.24
C ILE A 316 20.55 11.72 18.76
N LYS A 317 20.19 12.86 18.15
CA LYS A 317 20.70 14.18 18.53
C LYS A 317 20.08 14.68 19.84
N THR A 318 18.76 14.50 20.01
CA THR A 318 18.05 14.86 21.25
C THR A 318 18.45 13.96 22.43
N LEU A 319 18.75 12.67 22.20
CA LEU A 319 19.28 11.77 23.24
C LEU A 319 20.68 12.16 23.75
N LYS A 320 21.53 12.75 22.90
CA LYS A 320 22.86 13.25 23.30
C LYS A 320 22.82 14.56 24.09
N GLU A 321 21.74 15.33 23.94
CA GLU A 321 21.53 16.58 24.68
C GLU A 321 20.90 16.33 26.07
N TRP A 322 20.30 15.15 26.29
CA TRP A 322 19.74 14.72 27.58
C TRP A 322 20.69 13.83 28.41
N THR A 323 21.85 13.48 27.85
CA THR A 323 22.88 12.64 28.51
C THR A 323 24.19 13.39 28.73
N LYS A 324 24.13 14.73 28.80
CA LYS A 324 25.22 15.58 29.26
C LYS A 324 24.87 16.28 30.55
#